data_AF-A0A1I4XLK5-F1
#
_entry.id   AF-A0A1I4XLK5-F1
#
_cell.length_a   1.000
_cell.length_b   1.000
_cell.length_c   1.000
_cell.angle_alpha   90.00
_cell.angle_beta   90.00
_cell.angle_gamma   90.00
#
_symmetry.space_group_name_H-M   'P 1'
#
loop_
_entity.id
_entity.type
_entity.pdbx_description
1 polymer ?
#
loop_
_entity_poly.entity_id
_entity_poly.type
_entity_poly.pdbx_seq_one_letter_code
_entity_poly.pdbx_strand_id
1 'polypeptide(L)'
;MTLQIETPALLFSATSLILLAYTNRFLTLATIIRGLKKAYKEKENSMILLELKNLNLRLSLIRYMQMAGVMSLFLSVFAMLLLYVDQQLSGIYFFGFSLLSLLISLGLSFWEINISVGALRLHLSDLTHKEKSKDQPANTIDK
;
A
#
# COMPACT_ATOMS: atom_id res chain seq x y z
N MET A 1 16.82 19.82 -25.11
CA MET A 1 17.00 19.86 -23.65
C MET A 1 18.01 18.81 -23.28
N THR A 2 19.15 19.20 -22.69
CA THR A 2 20.17 18.27 -22.20
C THR A 2 19.72 17.67 -20.88
N LEU A 3 19.27 16.42 -20.89
CA LEU A 3 19.02 15.68 -19.65
C LEU A 3 20.38 15.42 -18.98
N GLN A 4 20.66 16.08 -17.86
CA GLN A 4 21.86 15.81 -17.07
C GLN A 4 21.68 14.47 -16.32
N ILE A 5 22.74 13.67 -16.27
CA ILE A 5 22.77 12.32 -15.65
C ILE A 5 22.46 12.37 -14.14
N GLU A 6 22.49 13.54 -13.52
CA GLU A 6 22.12 13.74 -12.12
C GLU A 6 20.62 13.53 -11.85
N THR A 7 19.75 13.86 -12.83
CA THR A 7 18.30 13.82 -12.64
C THR A 7 17.76 12.40 -12.40
N PRO A 8 18.18 11.37 -13.14
CA PRO A 8 17.74 10.00 -12.85
C PRO A 8 18.43 9.39 -11.61
N ALA A 9 19.61 9.87 -11.20
CA ALA A 9 20.28 9.41 -9.98
C ALA A 9 19.48 9.80 -8.71
N LEU A 10 18.91 11.02 -8.69
CA LEU A 10 18.02 11.47 -7.62
C LEU A 10 16.73 10.65 -7.56
N LEU A 11 16.15 10.31 -8.72
CA LEU A 11 14.98 9.44 -8.82
C LEU A 11 15.26 8.03 -8.30
N PHE A 12 16.43 7.48 -8.58
CA PHE A 12 16.83 6.18 -8.07
C PHE A 12 16.88 6.16 -6.54
N SER A 13 17.50 7.17 -5.93
CA SER A 13 17.60 7.30 -4.47
C SER A 13 16.22 7.42 -3.81
N ALA A 14 15.38 8.35 -4.28
CA ALA A 14 14.06 8.57 -3.73
C ALA A 14 13.14 7.34 -3.89
N THR A 15 13.15 6.70 -5.05
CA THR A 15 12.27 5.56 -5.32
C THR A 15 12.70 4.32 -4.53
N SER A 16 14.00 4.13 -4.29
CA SER A 16 14.51 3.04 -3.44
C SER A 16 14.02 3.16 -1.99
N LEU A 17 14.02 4.38 -1.43
CA LEU A 17 13.52 4.63 -0.08
C LEU A 17 12.01 4.36 0.02
N ILE A 18 11.25 4.78 -0.99
CA ILE A 18 9.80 4.52 -1.09
C ILE A 18 9.53 3.01 -1.16
N LEU A 19 10.29 2.27 -1.97
CA LEU A 19 10.13 0.82 -2.12
C LEU A 19 10.40 0.08 -0.80
N LEU A 20 11.42 0.50 -0.04
CA LEU A 20 11.70 -0.03 1.29
C LEU A 20 10.54 0.22 2.25
N ALA A 21 9.99 1.43 2.26
CA ALA A 21 8.82 1.77 3.07
C ALA A 21 7.59 0.90 2.71
N TYR A 22 7.34 0.68 1.42
CA TYR A 22 6.25 -0.19 0.96
C TYR A 22 6.48 -1.66 1.35
N THR A 23 7.72 -2.12 1.32
CA THR A 23 8.07 -3.49 1.71
C THR A 23 7.79 -3.71 3.19
N ASN A 24 8.17 -2.76 4.03
CA ASN A 24 7.87 -2.81 5.47
C ASN A 24 6.36 -2.86 5.71
N ARG A 25 5.58 -2.08 4.98
CA ARG A 25 4.12 -2.08 5.08
C ARG A 25 3.49 -3.39 4.63
N PHE A 26 3.97 -3.95 3.52
CA PHE A 26 3.54 -5.25 3.00
C PHE A 26 3.80 -6.37 4.02
N LEU A 27 5.01 -6.45 4.57
CA LEU A 27 5.39 -7.48 5.55
C LEU A 27 4.55 -7.39 6.83
N THR A 28 4.32 -6.17 7.31
CA THR A 28 3.47 -5.93 8.49
C THR A 28 2.05 -6.46 8.25
N LEU A 29 1.46 -6.08 7.10
CA LEU A 29 0.09 -6.45 6.78
C LEU A 29 -0.06 -7.96 6.52
N ALA A 30 0.92 -8.58 5.86
CA ALA A 30 0.97 -10.03 5.67
C ALA A 30 1.04 -10.79 6.99
N THR A 31 1.78 -10.27 7.97
CA THR A 31 1.89 -10.85 9.31
C THR A 31 0.55 -10.78 10.06
N ILE A 32 -0.14 -9.64 10.00
CA ILE A 32 -1.47 -9.46 10.61
C ILE A 32 -2.48 -10.41 9.96
N ILE A 33 -2.52 -10.50 8.63
CA ILE A 33 -3.42 -11.40 7.88
C ILE A 33 -3.21 -12.86 8.29
N ARG A 34 -1.95 -13.31 8.42
CA ARG A 34 -1.62 -14.68 8.87
C ARG A 34 -2.09 -14.93 10.31
N GLY A 35 -1.93 -13.96 11.20
CA GLY A 35 -2.40 -14.02 12.59
C GLY A 35 -3.93 -14.12 12.67
N LEU A 36 -4.65 -13.22 11.98
CA LEU A 36 -6.11 -13.23 11.93
C LEU A 36 -6.67 -14.52 11.32
N LYS A 37 -6.03 -15.05 10.28
CA LYS A 37 -6.44 -16.32 9.67
C LYS A 37 -6.33 -17.49 10.65
N LYS A 38 -5.32 -17.48 11.54
CA LYS A 38 -5.21 -18.49 12.61
C LYS A 38 -6.34 -18.33 13.63
N ALA A 39 -6.61 -17.11 14.08
CA ALA A 39 -7.69 -16.82 15.03
C ALA A 39 -9.09 -17.17 14.49
N TYR A 40 -9.34 -16.93 13.19
CA TYR A 40 -10.60 -17.31 12.54
C TYR A 40 -10.85 -18.83 12.55
N LYS A 41 -9.78 -19.63 12.42
CA LYS A 41 -9.89 -21.09 12.46
C LYS A 41 -10.29 -21.62 13.84
N GLU A 42 -10.04 -20.84 14.90
CA GLU A 42 -10.37 -21.20 16.29
C GLU A 42 -11.75 -20.66 16.71
N LYS A 43 -12.14 -19.49 16.22
CA LYS A 43 -13.47 -18.89 16.41
C LYS A 43 -13.99 -18.46 15.04
N GLU A 44 -14.93 -19.23 14.46
CA GLU A 44 -15.64 -18.90 13.21
C GLU A 44 -16.53 -17.65 13.38
N ASN A 45 -15.89 -16.49 13.54
CA ASN A 45 -16.56 -15.22 13.70
C ASN A 45 -16.57 -14.49 12.35
N SER A 46 -17.78 -14.20 11.85
CA SER A 46 -18.01 -13.45 10.61
C SER A 46 -17.34 -12.07 10.61
N MET A 47 -17.13 -11.47 11.78
CA MET A 47 -16.44 -10.18 11.92
C MET A 47 -14.94 -10.26 11.56
N ILE A 48 -14.27 -11.37 11.92
CA ILE A 48 -12.84 -11.60 11.59
C ILE A 48 -12.68 -11.81 10.08
N LEU A 49 -13.64 -12.48 9.44
CA LEU A 49 -13.64 -12.69 7.99
C LEU A 49 -13.72 -11.35 7.23
N LEU A 50 -14.57 -10.42 7.70
CA LEU A 50 -14.71 -9.09 7.09
C LEU A 50 -13.40 -8.28 7.22
N GLU A 51 -12.76 -8.31 8.38
CA GLU A 51 -11.48 -7.64 8.60
C GLU A 51 -10.37 -8.22 7.72
N LEU A 52 -10.31 -9.55 7.61
CA LEU A 52 -9.36 -10.25 6.74
C LEU A 52 -9.53 -9.82 5.27
N LYS A 53 -10.77 -9.63 4.81
CA LYS A 53 -11.06 -9.14 3.45
C LYS A 53 -10.55 -7.71 3.25
N ASN A 54 -10.77 -6.81 4.21
CA ASN A 54 -10.26 -5.43 4.14
C ASN A 54 -8.73 -5.39 4.15
N LEU A 55 -8.08 -6.20 4.97
CA LEU A 55 -6.62 -6.29 5.01
C LEU A 55 -6.04 -6.85 3.70
N ASN A 56 -6.69 -7.86 3.10
CA ASN A 56 -6.28 -8.39 1.79
C ASN A 56 -6.40 -7.35 0.67
N LEU A 57 -7.46 -6.53 0.67
CA LEU A 57 -7.61 -5.44 -0.30
C LEU A 57 -6.45 -4.45 -0.20
N ARG A 58 -6.12 -4.02 1.03
CA ARG A 58 -4.98 -3.14 1.30
C ARG A 58 -3.65 -3.77 0.87
N LEU A 59 -3.46 -5.07 1.12
CA LEU A 59 -2.27 -5.81 0.70
C LEU A 59 -2.12 -5.79 -0.83
N SER A 60 -3.23 -5.98 -1.56
CA SER A 60 -3.23 -5.93 -3.01
C SER A 60 -2.89 -4.53 -3.53
N LEU A 61 -3.38 -3.47 -2.88
CA LEU A 61 -3.01 -2.09 -3.24
C LEU A 61 -1.51 -1.85 -3.06
N ILE A 62 -0.94 -2.23 -1.91
CA ILE A 62 0.51 -2.10 -1.66
C ILE A 62 1.31 -2.85 -2.72
N ARG A 63 0.87 -4.06 -3.11
CA ARG A 63 1.52 -4.82 -4.18
C ARG A 63 1.52 -4.04 -5.50
N TYR A 64 0.40 -3.44 -5.90
CA TYR A 64 0.33 -2.65 -7.14
C TYR A 64 1.16 -1.38 -7.07
N MET A 65 1.20 -0.70 -5.91
CA MET A 65 2.10 0.43 -5.67
C MET A 65 3.56 0.03 -5.89
N GLN A 66 4.00 -1.08 -5.28
CA GLN A 66 5.37 -1.57 -5.44
C GLN A 66 5.69 -1.95 -6.88
N MET A 67 4.77 -2.65 -7.57
CA MET A 67 4.99 -3.03 -8.96
C MET A 67 5.16 -1.80 -9.87
N ALA A 68 4.35 -0.75 -9.68
CA ALA A 68 4.50 0.50 -10.40
C ALA A 68 5.83 1.22 -10.04
N GLY A 69 6.21 1.25 -8.77
CA GLY A 69 7.50 1.83 -8.35
C GLY A 69 8.71 1.09 -8.92
N VAL A 70 8.70 -0.25 -8.91
CA VAL A 70 9.75 -1.08 -9.52
C VAL A 70 9.78 -0.89 -11.04
N MET A 71 8.61 -0.81 -11.69
CA MET A 71 8.52 -0.54 -13.12
C MET A 71 9.11 0.83 -13.47
N SER A 72 8.83 1.87 -12.67
CA SER A 72 9.47 3.17 -12.82
C SER A 72 11.00 3.08 -12.75
N LEU A 73 11.55 2.44 -11.71
CA LEU A 73 13.00 2.25 -11.59
C LEU A 73 13.60 1.51 -12.78
N PHE A 74 12.95 0.43 -13.21
CA PHE A 74 13.40 -0.35 -14.37
C PHE A 74 13.46 0.51 -15.64
N LEU A 75 12.40 1.26 -15.94
CA LEU A 75 12.40 2.17 -17.09
C LEU A 75 13.42 3.30 -16.95
N SER A 76 13.67 3.81 -15.76
CA SER A 76 14.66 4.86 -15.52
C SER A 76 16.09 4.35 -15.80
N VAL A 77 16.42 3.14 -15.33
CA VAL A 77 17.71 2.49 -15.64
C VAL A 77 17.83 2.19 -17.13
N PHE A 78 16.74 1.73 -17.76
CA PHE A 78 16.72 1.48 -19.19
C PHE A 78 16.88 2.77 -20.01
N ALA A 79 16.28 3.88 -19.56
CA ALA A 79 16.48 5.19 -20.17
C ALA A 79 17.94 5.65 -20.04
N MET A 80 18.58 5.47 -18.88
CA MET A 80 20.01 5.76 -18.71
C MET A 80 20.88 4.92 -19.66
N LEU A 81 20.55 3.64 -19.86
CA LEU A 81 21.25 2.78 -20.82
C LEU A 81 21.11 3.31 -22.26
N LEU A 82 19.91 3.74 -22.67
CA LEU A 82 19.68 4.32 -23.99
C LEU A 82 20.45 5.63 -24.19
N LEU A 83 20.46 6.51 -23.18
CA LEU A 83 21.24 7.73 -23.21
C LEU A 83 22.75 7.44 -23.31
N TYR A 84 23.22 6.37 -22.66
CA TYR A 84 24.62 5.95 -22.72
C TYR A 84 25.06 5.47 -24.11
N VAL A 85 24.16 4.86 -24.89
CA VAL A 85 24.43 4.44 -26.29
C VAL A 85 24.09 5.54 -27.31
N ASP A 86 24.05 6.80 -26.89
CA ASP A 86 23.74 7.98 -27.72
C ASP A 86 22.30 8.01 -28.32
N GLN A 87 21.39 7.16 -27.85
CA GLN A 87 19.98 7.13 -28.27
C GLN A 87 19.13 8.12 -27.46
N GLN A 88 19.37 9.41 -27.68
CA GLN A 88 18.82 10.49 -26.86
C GLN A 88 17.29 10.58 -26.89
N LEU A 89 16.70 10.45 -28.09
CA LEU A 89 15.26 10.62 -28.29
C LEU A 89 14.46 9.51 -27.57
N SER A 90 14.88 8.25 -27.75
CA SER A 90 14.27 7.09 -27.08
C SER A 90 14.46 7.16 -25.56
N GLY A 91 15.66 7.53 -25.09
CA GLY A 91 15.92 7.69 -23.66
C GLY A 91 14.96 8.68 -22.99
N ILE A 92 14.65 9.80 -23.63
CA ILE A 92 13.69 10.79 -23.12
C ILE A 92 12.28 10.20 -22.98
N TYR A 93 11.80 9.44 -23.96
CA TYR A 93 10.47 8.81 -23.90
C TYR A 93 10.38 7.78 -22.77
N PHE A 94 11.38 6.89 -22.63
CA PHE A 94 11.42 5.91 -21.54
C PHE A 94 11.53 6.59 -20.17
N PHE A 95 12.32 7.66 -20.06
CA PHE A 95 12.41 8.44 -18.84
C PHE A 95 11.06 9.09 -18.48
N GLY A 96 10.37 9.69 -19.44
CA GLY A 96 9.02 10.22 -19.25
C GLY A 96 8.02 9.17 -18.76
N PHE A 97 8.06 7.96 -19.34
CA PHE A 97 7.19 6.86 -18.91
C PHE A 97 7.54 6.37 -17.50
N SER A 98 8.84 6.37 -17.12
CA SER A 98 9.25 6.06 -15.76
C SER A 98 8.63 7.01 -14.74
N LEU A 99 8.61 8.31 -15.04
CA LEU A 99 7.98 9.32 -14.18
C LEU A 99 6.47 9.12 -14.07
N LEU A 100 5.80 8.81 -15.18
CA LEU A 100 4.37 8.52 -15.17
C LEU A 100 4.05 7.29 -14.31
N SER A 101 4.86 6.23 -14.43
CA SER A 101 4.73 5.03 -13.61
C SER A 101 4.95 5.32 -12.12
N LEU A 102 5.90 6.20 -11.79
CA LEU A 102 6.12 6.66 -10.42
C LEU A 102 4.91 7.43 -9.88
N LEU A 103 4.35 8.36 -10.67
CA LEU A 103 3.14 9.09 -10.31
C LEU A 103 1.95 8.16 -10.03
N ILE A 104 1.78 7.11 -10.83
CA ILE A 104 0.75 6.08 -10.59
C ILE A 104 1.01 5.38 -9.24
N SER A 105 2.26 4.99 -8.96
CA SER A 105 2.64 4.40 -7.66
C SER A 105 2.29 5.31 -6.47
N LEU A 106 2.60 6.60 -6.57
CA LEU A 106 2.27 7.59 -5.54
C LEU A 106 0.76 7.80 -5.40
N GLY A 107 0.01 7.86 -6.51
CA GLY A 107 -1.45 7.96 -6.49
C GLY A 107 -2.11 6.77 -5.79
N LEU A 108 -1.65 5.56 -6.09
CA LEU A 108 -2.07 4.35 -5.37
C LEU A 108 -1.70 4.42 -3.89
N SER A 109 -0.55 5.02 -3.53
CA SER A 109 -0.15 5.26 -2.14
C SER A 109 -1.14 6.16 -1.40
N PHE A 110 -1.56 7.25 -2.03
CA PHE A 110 -2.58 8.13 -1.45
C PHE A 110 -3.90 7.39 -1.24
N TRP A 111 -4.32 6.57 -2.21
CA TRP A 111 -5.56 5.80 -2.10
C TRP A 111 -5.47 4.75 -0.98
N GLU A 112 -4.38 4.01 -0.88
CA GLU A 112 -4.19 3.02 0.18
C GLU A 112 -4.24 3.69 1.55
N ILE A 113 -3.61 4.87 1.73
CA ILE A 113 -3.60 5.59 3.01
C ILE A 113 -5.03 5.95 3.43
N ASN A 114 -5.86 6.41 2.49
CA ASN A 114 -7.27 6.71 2.77
C ASN A 114 -8.05 5.47 3.22
N ILE A 115 -7.88 4.34 2.54
CA ILE A 115 -8.52 3.06 2.93
C ILE A 115 -8.02 2.60 4.29
N SER A 116 -6.71 2.73 4.55
CA SER A 116 -6.07 2.36 5.82
C SER A 116 -6.67 3.12 7.00
N VAL A 117 -6.83 4.44 6.86
CA VAL A 117 -7.40 5.29 7.92
C VAL A 117 -8.89 5.01 8.11
N GLY A 118 -9.65 4.83 7.01
CA GLY A 118 -11.07 4.51 7.07
C GLY A 118 -11.36 3.18 7.78
N ALA A 119 -10.60 2.13 7.43
CA ALA A 119 -10.73 0.81 8.07
C ALA A 119 -10.39 0.84 9.57
N LEU A 120 -9.36 1.61 9.96
CA LEU A 120 -8.98 1.78 11.35
C LEU A 120 -10.07 2.49 12.16
N ARG A 121 -10.65 3.57 11.62
CA ARG A 121 -11.76 4.29 12.29
C ARG A 121 -12.98 3.40 12.51
N LEU A 122 -13.38 2.61 11.51
CA LEU A 122 -14.50 1.68 11.64
C LEU A 122 -14.27 0.64 12.73
N HIS A 123 -13.07 0.04 12.77
CA HIS A 123 -12.72 -0.96 13.79
C HIS A 123 -12.71 -0.38 15.21
N LEU A 124 -12.24 0.86 15.39
CA LEU A 124 -12.29 1.58 16.67
C LEU A 124 -13.74 1.92 17.10
N SER A 125 -14.58 2.35 16.15
CA SER A 125 -15.98 2.66 16.43
C SER A 125 -16.78 1.43 16.85
N ASP A 126 -16.55 0.27 16.23
CA ASP A 126 -17.19 -0.99 16.63
C ASP A 126 -16.78 -1.44 18.04
N LEU A 127 -15.51 -1.29 18.42
CA LEU A 127 -15.05 -1.57 19.79
C LEU A 127 -15.76 -0.65 20.80
N THR A 128 -15.87 0.63 20.49
CA THR A 128 -16.53 1.62 21.36
C THR A 128 -18.04 1.33 21.51
N HIS A 129 -18.69 0.88 20.44
CA HIS A 129 -20.13 0.59 20.47
C HIS A 129 -20.46 -0.72 21.20
N LYS A 130 -19.55 -1.70 21.14
CA LYS A 130 -19.69 -2.99 21.82
C LYS A 130 -19.41 -2.91 23.33
N GLU A 131 -18.59 -1.96 23.78
CA GLU A 131 -18.47 -1.64 25.21
C GLU A 131 -19.78 -1.03 25.75
N LYS A 132 -20.40 -0.11 25.02
CA LYS A 132 -21.67 0.52 25.45
C LYS A 132 -22.85 -0.46 25.58
N SER A 133 -22.85 -1.59 24.87
CA SER A 133 -23.93 -2.58 25.00
C SER A 133 -23.72 -3.57 26.15
N LYS A 134 -22.57 -3.55 26.83
CA LYS A 134 -22.28 -4.43 27.97
C LYS A 134 -22.59 -3.78 29.33
N ASP A 135 -22.74 -2.46 29.37
CA ASP A 135 -23.05 -1.68 30.57
C ASP A 135 -24.55 -1.44 30.81
N GLN A 136 -25.44 -2.11 30.06
CA GLN A 136 -26.86 -2.12 30.38
C GLN A 136 -27.15 -3.42 31.14
N PRO A 137 -27.22 -3.40 32.49
CA PRO A 137 -27.60 -4.59 33.24
C PRO A 137 -29.01 -4.96 32.82
N ALA A 138 -29.20 -6.26 32.58
CA ALA A 138 -30.51 -6.86 32.49
C ALA A 138 -31.27 -6.54 33.79
N ASN A 139 -32.12 -5.51 33.77
CA ASN A 139 -33.16 -5.39 34.77
C ASN A 139 -34.36 -6.18 34.25
N THR A 140 -34.25 -7.48 34.43
CA THR A 140 -35.36 -8.41 34.49
C THR A 140 -36.35 -7.98 35.58
N ILE A 141 -37.64 -7.98 35.19
CA ILE A 141 -38.76 -8.58 35.92
C ILE A 141 -39.60 -7.66 36.86
N ASP A 142 -40.90 -7.67 36.55
CA ASP A 142 -42.12 -7.52 37.38
C ASP A 142 -42.43 -6.19 38.10
N LYS A 143 -43.36 -5.40 37.53
CA LYS A 143 -44.80 -5.34 37.90
C LYS A 143 -45.52 -4.21 37.17
#